data_AF-A0A151WM13-F1
#
_entry.id   AF-A0A151WM13-F1
#
_cell.length_a   1.000
_cell.length_b   1.000
_cell.length_c   1.000
_cell.angle_alpha   90.00
_cell.angle_beta   90.00
_cell.angle_gamma   90.00
#
_symmetry.space_group_name_H-M   'P 1'
#
loop_
_entity.id
_entity.type
_entity.pdbx_description
1 polymer ?
#
loop_
_entity_poly.entity_id
_entity_poly.type
_entity_poly.pdbx_seq_one_letter_code
_entity_poly.pdbx_strand_id
1 'polypeptide(L)'
;RQRVAHPARKYAGLDVGCNAGDLTYILRDFLKEAMSQDQPEISLIGVDLDPILIEKARERNPSPDCVTFECLDFLSEDCSEVLRRYLTQLNKTRFDVVFCFSITMWIHLNHGDDGLEEFLRKVCELAEMIVVEPQPWRCYKNASRRLRRAKLGDFPLLKELKYTRNPMKHIEDILRRLCDFQRVTVTAGNEWGRMLLIYERKQES
;
A
#
# COMPACT_ATOMS: atom_id res chain seq x y z
N ARG A 1 39.39 -5.44 -1.80
CA ARG A 1 38.53 -5.95 -0.70
C ARG A 1 37.45 -6.81 -1.34
N GLN A 2 37.58 -8.13 -1.28
CA GLN A 2 36.57 -9.06 -1.79
C GLN A 2 35.28 -8.86 -0.98
N ARG A 3 34.17 -8.52 -1.65
CA ARG A 3 32.85 -8.56 -1.05
C ARG A 3 32.52 -10.03 -0.81
N VAL A 4 32.51 -10.44 0.45
CA VAL A 4 31.96 -11.72 0.88
C VAL A 4 30.52 -11.77 0.35
N ALA A 5 30.16 -12.84 -0.36
CA ALA A 5 28.79 -13.04 -0.82
C ALA A 5 27.87 -13.08 0.40
N HIS A 6 27.18 -11.98 0.66
CA HIS A 6 26.08 -11.98 1.61
C HIS A 6 25.00 -12.91 1.06
N PRO A 7 24.31 -13.69 1.91
CA PRO A 7 23.14 -14.45 1.47
C PRO A 7 22.22 -13.51 0.69
N ALA A 8 21.70 -13.96 -0.45
CA ALA A 8 20.91 -13.14 -1.35
C ALA A 8 19.90 -12.33 -0.54
N ARG A 9 20.06 -11.00 -0.51
CA ARG A 9 19.20 -10.12 0.28
C ARG A 9 17.78 -10.29 -0.25
N LYS A 10 16.86 -10.70 0.61
CA LYS A 10 15.44 -10.75 0.25
C LYS A 10 14.83 -9.35 0.31
N TYR A 11 14.26 -8.91 -0.80
CA TYR A 11 13.52 -7.65 -0.90
C TYR A 11 12.03 -7.95 -0.79
N ALA A 12 11.43 -7.53 0.31
CA ALA A 12 10.03 -7.79 0.63
C ALA A 12 9.17 -6.55 0.34
N GLY A 13 8.12 -6.71 -0.47
CA GLY A 13 7.14 -5.67 -0.72
C GLY A 13 5.72 -6.10 -0.39
N LEU A 14 4.89 -5.12 0.02
CA LEU A 14 3.47 -5.31 0.30
C LEU A 14 2.66 -4.34 -0.57
N ASP A 15 1.64 -4.83 -1.26
CA ASP A 15 0.70 -4.04 -2.05
C ASP A 15 -0.70 -4.10 -1.45
N VAL A 16 -1.15 -2.98 -0.87
CA VAL A 16 -2.42 -2.90 -0.13
C VAL A 16 -3.55 -2.40 -1.03
N GLY A 17 -4.59 -3.21 -1.16
CA GLY A 17 -5.68 -2.99 -2.13
C GLY A 17 -5.26 -3.40 -3.53
N CYS A 18 -4.62 -4.57 -3.67
CA CYS A 18 -3.99 -5.02 -4.92
C CYS A 18 -4.99 -5.32 -6.06
N ASN A 19 -6.30 -5.30 -5.78
CA ASN A 19 -7.35 -5.66 -6.72
C ASN A 19 -7.08 -7.05 -7.34
N ALA A 20 -7.20 -7.19 -8.65
CA ALA A 20 -6.89 -8.42 -9.38
C ALA A 20 -5.38 -8.66 -9.64
N GLY A 21 -4.48 -7.90 -8.99
CA GLY A 21 -3.03 -8.13 -9.01
C GLY A 21 -2.28 -7.53 -10.21
N ASP A 22 -2.97 -6.95 -11.20
CA ASP A 22 -2.37 -6.45 -12.45
C ASP A 22 -1.18 -5.51 -12.20
N LEU A 23 -1.33 -4.54 -11.27
CA LEU A 23 -0.26 -3.61 -10.91
C LEU A 23 0.85 -4.31 -10.10
N THR A 24 0.50 -5.26 -9.24
CA THR A 24 1.46 -6.01 -8.40
C THR A 24 2.50 -6.75 -9.25
N TYR A 25 2.09 -7.34 -10.38
CA TYR A 25 3.03 -7.99 -11.31
C TYR A 25 3.97 -6.98 -11.98
N ILE A 26 3.43 -5.85 -12.43
CA ILE A 26 4.21 -4.77 -13.05
C ILE A 26 5.24 -4.23 -12.04
N LEU A 27 4.84 -4.08 -10.77
CA LEU A 27 5.75 -3.66 -9.70
C LEU A 27 6.88 -4.66 -9.50
N ARG A 28 6.60 -5.96 -9.54
CA ARG A 28 7.64 -6.99 -9.44
C ARG A 28 8.67 -6.83 -10.55
N ASP A 29 8.21 -6.69 -11.79
CA ASP A 29 9.11 -6.59 -12.95
C ASP A 29 9.90 -5.28 -12.91
N PHE A 30 9.25 -4.18 -12.55
CA PHE A 30 9.90 -2.90 -12.31
C PHE A 30 11.01 -3.01 -11.24
N LEU A 31 10.72 -3.62 -10.08
CA LEU A 31 11.70 -3.80 -9.00
C LEU A 31 12.87 -4.68 -9.45
N LYS A 32 12.59 -5.75 -10.20
CA LYS A 32 13.62 -6.65 -10.74
C LYS A 32 14.57 -5.92 -11.70
N GLU A 33 14.03 -5.05 -12.55
CA GLU A 33 14.82 -4.24 -13.47
C GLU A 33 15.62 -3.17 -12.71
N ALA A 34 14.96 -2.43 -11.82
CA ALA A 34 15.56 -1.35 -11.03
C ALA A 34 16.70 -1.85 -10.12
N MET A 35 16.61 -3.10 -9.63
CA MET A 35 17.60 -3.71 -8.73
C MET A 35 18.50 -4.73 -9.43
N SER A 36 18.60 -4.67 -10.76
CA SER A 36 19.34 -5.64 -11.59
C SER A 36 20.82 -5.80 -11.24
N GLN A 37 21.45 -4.79 -10.62
CA GLN A 37 22.84 -4.85 -10.17
C GLN A 37 23.02 -5.65 -8.88
N ASP A 38 22.06 -5.56 -7.96
CA ASP A 38 22.12 -6.23 -6.66
C ASP A 38 21.47 -7.62 -6.69
N GLN A 39 20.65 -7.89 -7.71
CA GLN A 39 19.91 -9.14 -7.95
C GLN A 39 19.29 -9.74 -6.67
N PRO A 40 18.52 -8.98 -5.89
CA PRO A 40 17.86 -9.53 -4.72
C PRO A 40 16.79 -10.56 -5.13
N GLU A 41 16.53 -11.50 -4.23
CA GLU A 41 15.30 -12.30 -4.30
C GLU A 41 14.13 -11.39 -3.91
N ILE A 42 13.30 -11.01 -4.87
CA ILE A 42 12.14 -10.15 -4.64
C ILE A 42 10.96 -11.03 -4.24
N SER A 43 10.29 -10.69 -3.15
CA SER A 43 9.06 -11.33 -2.68
C SER A 43 8.00 -10.25 -2.45
N LEU A 44 6.88 -10.33 -3.16
CA LEU A 44 5.74 -9.44 -2.99
C LEU A 44 4.53 -10.18 -2.44
N ILE A 45 3.76 -9.50 -1.59
CA ILE A 45 2.43 -9.93 -1.17
C ILE A 45 1.41 -8.84 -1.52
N GLY A 46 0.38 -9.20 -2.29
CA GLY A 46 -0.79 -8.37 -2.53
C GLY A 46 -1.91 -8.74 -1.56
N VAL A 47 -2.58 -7.74 -0.98
CA VAL A 47 -3.75 -7.96 -0.13
C VAL A 47 -4.94 -7.16 -0.63
N ASP A 48 -6.12 -7.77 -0.61
CA ASP A 48 -7.38 -7.12 -0.96
C ASP A 48 -8.52 -7.73 -0.14
N LEU A 49 -9.59 -6.97 0.07
CA LEU A 49 -10.75 -7.39 0.86
C LEU A 49 -11.72 -8.27 0.04
N ASP A 50 -11.68 -8.16 -1.29
CA ASP A 50 -12.60 -8.90 -2.17
C ASP A 50 -12.05 -10.29 -2.55
N PRO A 51 -12.69 -11.39 -2.11
CA PRO A 51 -12.22 -12.74 -2.41
C PRO A 51 -12.24 -13.06 -3.91
N ILE A 52 -13.15 -12.47 -4.68
CA ILE A 52 -13.26 -12.70 -6.13
C ILE A 52 -12.08 -12.04 -6.85
N LEU A 53 -11.63 -10.88 -6.39
CA LEU A 53 -10.46 -10.21 -6.96
C LEU A 53 -9.18 -10.98 -6.64
N ILE A 54 -9.05 -11.48 -5.42
CA ILE A 54 -7.90 -12.29 -5.00
C ILE A 54 -7.86 -13.63 -5.73
N GLU A 55 -9.00 -14.28 -5.96
CA GLU A 55 -9.07 -15.49 -6.78
C GLU A 55 -8.53 -15.20 -8.21
N LYS A 56 -9.00 -14.13 -8.84
CA LYS A 56 -8.50 -13.71 -10.16
C LYS A 56 -7.00 -13.39 -10.16
N ALA A 57 -6.51 -12.74 -9.10
CA ALA A 57 -5.09 -12.46 -8.94
C ALA A 57 -4.28 -13.75 -8.80
N ARG A 58 -4.78 -14.77 -8.09
CA ARG A 58 -4.09 -16.06 -7.98
C ARG A 58 -4.08 -16.80 -9.31
N GLU A 59 -5.20 -16.83 -10.03
CA GLU A 59 -5.32 -17.50 -11.33
C GLU A 59 -4.39 -16.93 -12.40
N ARG A 60 -4.20 -15.60 -12.40
CA ARG A 60 -3.41 -14.89 -13.41
C ARG A 60 -1.94 -14.72 -13.03
N ASN A 61 -1.54 -15.19 -11.86
CA ASN A 61 -0.21 -14.95 -11.31
C ASN A 61 0.88 -15.63 -12.15
N PRO A 62 1.71 -14.87 -12.90
CA PRO A 62 2.75 -15.45 -13.73
C PRO A 62 3.97 -15.89 -12.91
N SER A 63 4.01 -15.62 -11.60
CA SER A 63 5.19 -15.85 -10.75
C SER A 63 4.81 -16.20 -9.30
N PRO A 64 4.10 -17.31 -9.07
CA PRO A 64 3.56 -17.70 -7.76
C PRO A 64 4.62 -17.93 -6.69
N ASP A 65 5.86 -18.24 -7.08
CA ASP A 65 6.96 -18.45 -6.13
C ASP A 65 7.47 -17.15 -5.48
N CYS A 66 7.16 -15.99 -6.08
CA CYS A 66 7.66 -14.70 -5.62
C CYS A 66 6.59 -13.62 -5.46
N VAL A 67 5.37 -13.84 -5.95
CA VAL A 67 4.23 -12.96 -5.72
C VAL A 67 3.11 -13.80 -5.12
N THR A 68 2.63 -13.44 -3.94
CA THR A 68 1.52 -14.10 -3.26
C THR A 68 0.35 -13.15 -3.10
N PHE A 69 -0.88 -13.67 -3.06
CA PHE A 69 -2.08 -12.86 -2.87
C PHE A 69 -2.92 -13.41 -1.74
N GLU A 70 -3.39 -12.54 -0.84
CA GLU A 70 -4.22 -12.92 0.30
C GLU A 70 -5.48 -12.07 0.39
N CYS A 71 -6.61 -12.74 0.67
CA CYS A 71 -7.90 -12.08 0.91
C CYS A 71 -7.97 -11.68 2.38
N LEU A 72 -7.73 -10.40 2.68
CA LEU A 72 -7.59 -9.88 4.03
C LEU A 72 -8.23 -8.50 4.15
N ASP A 73 -8.91 -8.28 5.27
CA ASP A 73 -9.20 -6.92 5.73
C ASP A 73 -7.92 -6.33 6.33
N PHE A 74 -7.34 -5.32 5.66
CA PHE A 74 -6.07 -4.74 6.09
C PHE A 74 -6.12 -4.16 7.51
N LEU A 75 -7.27 -3.70 8.00
CA LEU A 75 -7.40 -3.16 9.37
C LEU A 75 -7.61 -4.24 10.44
N SER A 76 -7.86 -5.49 10.05
CA SER A 76 -8.06 -6.61 11.00
C SER A 76 -6.78 -7.10 11.68
N GLU A 77 -6.91 -7.73 12.85
CA GLU A 77 -5.78 -8.39 13.52
C GLU A 77 -5.33 -9.66 12.79
N ASP A 78 -6.25 -10.39 12.16
CA ASP A 78 -5.93 -11.56 11.33
C ASP A 78 -4.94 -11.18 10.21
N CYS A 79 -5.16 -10.02 9.58
CA CYS A 79 -4.21 -9.49 8.59
C CYS A 79 -2.83 -9.21 9.22
N SER A 80 -2.80 -8.64 10.43
CA SER A 80 -1.54 -8.41 11.15
C SER A 80 -0.77 -9.71 11.37
N GLU A 81 -1.44 -10.78 11.80
CA GLU A 81 -0.82 -12.09 12.01
C GLU A 81 -0.26 -12.68 10.71
N VAL A 82 -1.05 -12.67 9.63
CA VAL A 82 -0.63 -13.20 8.33
C VAL A 82 0.60 -12.46 7.80
N LEU A 83 0.61 -11.13 7.86
CA LEU A 83 1.74 -10.32 7.39
C LEU A 83 3.00 -10.50 8.26
N ARG A 84 2.87 -10.60 9.59
CA ARG A 84 4.00 -10.92 10.48
C ARG A 84 4.58 -12.30 10.17
N ARG A 85 3.74 -13.30 9.93
CA ARG A 85 4.18 -14.65 9.53
C ARG A 85 4.91 -14.62 8.19
N TYR A 86 4.37 -13.90 7.21
CA TYR A 86 5.01 -13.72 5.89
C TYR A 86 6.41 -13.10 6.04
N LEU A 87 6.54 -12.01 6.80
CA LEU A 87 7.84 -11.37 7.07
C LEU A 87 8.81 -12.30 7.80
N THR A 88 8.32 -13.08 8.77
CA THR A 88 9.14 -14.06 9.51
C THR A 88 9.73 -15.12 8.58
N GLN A 89 8.97 -15.61 7.60
CA GLN A 89 9.46 -16.55 6.59
C GLN A 89 10.58 -15.97 5.71
N LEU A 90 10.61 -14.64 5.56
CA LEU A 90 11.66 -13.92 4.85
C LEU A 90 12.81 -13.48 5.77
N ASN A 91 12.78 -13.84 7.05
CA ASN A 91 13.71 -13.35 8.10
C ASN A 91 13.72 -11.82 8.22
N LYS A 92 12.53 -11.19 8.13
CA LYS A 92 12.36 -9.74 8.26
C LYS A 92 11.35 -9.41 9.34
N THR A 93 11.46 -8.19 9.87
CA THR A 93 10.49 -7.60 10.80
C THR A 93 9.61 -6.55 10.13
N ARG A 94 10.03 -6.03 8.96
CA ARG A 94 9.33 -5.03 8.14
C ARG A 94 9.54 -5.31 6.66
N PHE A 95 8.61 -4.87 5.83
CA PHE A 95 8.74 -4.82 4.38
C PHE A 95 9.75 -3.73 4.00
N ASP A 96 10.58 -3.99 2.98
CA ASP A 96 11.44 -2.95 2.41
C ASP A 96 10.59 -1.84 1.78
N VAL A 97 9.39 -2.17 1.25
CA VAL A 97 8.43 -1.20 0.72
C VAL A 97 6.98 -1.62 0.94
N VAL A 98 6.13 -0.66 1.31
CA VAL A 98 4.67 -0.81 1.31
C VAL A 98 4.07 0.15 0.29
N PHE A 99 3.26 -0.40 -0.62
CA PHE A 99 2.55 0.32 -1.65
C PHE A 99 1.09 0.54 -1.24
N CYS A 100 0.63 1.78 -1.38
CA CYS A 100 -0.73 2.22 -1.09
C CYS A 100 -1.29 2.95 -2.32
N PHE A 101 -1.42 2.24 -3.44
CA PHE A 101 -1.92 2.80 -4.68
C PHE A 101 -3.44 2.90 -4.66
N SER A 102 -3.99 4.11 -4.73
CA SER A 102 -5.44 4.29 -4.89
C SER A 102 -6.31 3.57 -3.85
N ILE A 103 -5.82 3.40 -2.63
CA ILE A 103 -6.56 2.72 -1.55
C ILE A 103 -7.02 3.69 -0.45
N THR A 104 -6.27 4.77 -0.21
CA THR A 104 -6.51 5.71 0.92
C THR A 104 -7.91 6.31 0.93
N MET A 105 -8.48 6.65 -0.24
CA MET A 105 -9.86 7.14 -0.32
C MET A 105 -10.88 6.10 0.15
N TRP A 106 -10.70 4.83 -0.19
CA TRP A 106 -11.67 3.78 0.16
C TRP A 106 -11.64 3.49 1.64
N ILE A 107 -10.45 3.46 2.25
CA ILE A 107 -10.31 3.39 3.71
C ILE A 107 -11.03 4.56 4.36
N HIS A 108 -10.72 5.79 3.93
CA HIS A 108 -11.27 7.01 4.51
C HIS A 108 -12.80 7.10 4.37
N LEU A 109 -13.36 6.68 3.23
CA LEU A 109 -14.81 6.67 3.02
C LEU A 109 -15.56 5.65 3.89
N ASN A 110 -14.94 4.50 4.19
CA ASN A 110 -15.60 3.41 4.93
C ASN A 110 -15.33 3.47 6.44
N HIS A 111 -14.17 3.98 6.87
CA HIS A 111 -13.72 3.96 8.27
C HIS A 111 -13.45 5.36 8.85
N GLY A 112 -13.73 6.43 8.09
CA GLY A 112 -13.60 7.80 8.60
C GLY A 112 -12.16 8.29 8.72
N ASP A 113 -11.99 9.47 9.34
CA ASP A 113 -10.67 10.04 9.61
C ASP A 113 -9.83 9.11 10.50
N ASP A 114 -10.46 8.51 11.53
CA ASP A 114 -9.81 7.61 12.48
C ASP A 114 -9.28 6.34 11.80
N GLY A 115 -10.07 5.74 10.90
CA GLY A 115 -9.63 4.57 10.14
C GLY A 115 -8.52 4.89 9.13
N LEU A 116 -8.49 6.10 8.58
CA LEU A 116 -7.36 6.53 7.74
C LEU A 116 -6.08 6.69 8.56
N GLU A 117 -6.17 7.24 9.77
CA GLU A 117 -5.03 7.32 10.68
C GLU A 117 -4.54 5.94 11.12
N GLU A 118 -5.44 5.05 11.53
CA GLU A 118 -5.13 3.67 11.92
C GLU A 118 -4.44 2.92 10.77
N PHE A 119 -5.00 3.03 9.56
CA PHE A 119 -4.41 2.47 8.34
C PHE A 119 -2.97 2.94 8.13
N LEU A 120 -2.72 4.25 8.18
CA LEU A 120 -1.39 4.80 7.95
C LEU A 120 -0.42 4.47 9.08
N ARG A 121 -0.87 4.39 10.34
CA ARG A 121 -0.05 3.90 11.46
C ARG A 121 0.37 2.46 11.25
N LYS A 122 -0.55 1.57 10.87
CA LYS A 122 -0.24 0.17 10.55
C LYS A 122 0.72 0.05 9.38
N VAL A 123 0.52 0.82 8.30
CA VAL A 123 1.47 0.88 7.18
C VAL A 123 2.86 1.31 7.66
N CYS A 124 2.92 2.34 8.52
CA CYS A 124 4.18 2.79 9.10
C CYS A 124 4.81 1.76 10.03
N GLU A 125 4.07 0.90 10.70
CA GLU A 125 4.63 -0.21 11.48
C GLU A 125 5.15 -1.35 10.60
N LEU A 126 4.72 -1.43 9.35
CA LEU A 126 5.10 -2.54 8.47
C LEU A 126 6.22 -2.18 7.50
N ALA A 127 6.56 -0.90 7.32
CA ALA A 127 7.39 -0.44 6.20
C ALA A 127 8.79 0.09 6.61
N GLU A 128 9.77 -0.07 5.72
CA GLU A 128 10.96 0.81 5.65
C GLU A 128 10.74 1.97 4.68
N MET A 129 10.09 1.72 3.54
CA MET A 129 9.67 2.73 2.56
C MET A 129 8.17 2.65 2.31
N ILE A 130 7.52 3.80 2.12
CA ILE A 130 6.09 3.89 1.82
C ILE A 130 5.89 4.66 0.52
N VAL A 131 5.10 4.11 -0.39
CA VAL A 131 4.66 4.76 -1.62
C VAL A 131 3.14 4.92 -1.59
N VAL A 132 2.65 6.15 -1.60
CA VAL A 132 1.21 6.44 -1.55
C VAL A 132 0.74 7.16 -2.81
N GLU A 133 -0.32 6.68 -3.45
CA GLU A 133 -1.06 7.42 -4.47
C GLU A 133 -2.41 7.90 -3.89
N PRO A 134 -2.48 9.10 -3.31
CA PRO A 134 -3.73 9.61 -2.76
C PRO A 134 -4.70 10.04 -3.86
N GLN A 135 -5.97 9.62 -3.77
CA GLN A 135 -6.99 10.12 -4.69
C GLN A 135 -7.49 11.51 -4.28
N PRO A 136 -7.68 12.43 -5.23
CA PRO A 136 -8.17 13.77 -4.94
C PRO A 136 -9.64 13.75 -4.48
N TRP A 137 -10.05 14.78 -3.75
CA TRP A 137 -11.42 14.89 -3.19
C TRP A 137 -12.55 14.77 -4.23
N ARG A 138 -12.29 15.09 -5.50
CA ARG A 138 -13.24 14.86 -6.60
C ARG A 138 -13.64 13.38 -6.73
N CYS A 139 -12.72 12.45 -6.45
CA CYS A 139 -12.95 11.02 -6.51
C CYS A 139 -13.92 10.56 -5.41
N TYR A 140 -13.83 11.13 -4.19
CA TYR A 140 -14.78 10.88 -3.09
C TYR A 140 -16.21 11.20 -3.53
N LYS A 141 -16.39 12.41 -4.09
CA LYS A 141 -17.70 12.85 -4.62
C LYS A 141 -18.21 11.97 -5.76
N ASN A 142 -17.32 11.46 -6.60
CA ASN A 142 -17.69 10.56 -7.70
C ASN A 142 -18.12 9.18 -7.17
N ALA A 143 -17.38 8.61 -6.21
CA ALA A 143 -17.72 7.34 -5.58
C ALA A 143 -19.10 7.41 -4.89
N SER A 144 -19.31 8.44 -4.07
CA SER A 144 -20.59 8.70 -3.40
C SER A 144 -21.74 8.87 -4.40
N ARG A 145 -21.54 9.62 -5.50
CA ARG A 145 -22.53 9.73 -6.59
C ARG A 145 -22.84 8.38 -7.24
N ARG A 146 -21.84 7.51 -7.41
CA ARG A 146 -22.01 6.18 -8.01
C ARG A 146 -22.87 5.28 -7.12
N LEU A 147 -22.63 5.24 -5.81
CA LEU A 147 -23.43 4.46 -4.86
C LEU A 147 -24.90 4.90 -4.87
N ARG A 148 -25.16 6.21 -4.81
CA ARG A 148 -26.53 6.74 -4.87
C ARG A 148 -27.24 6.39 -6.17
N ARG A 149 -26.56 6.46 -7.32
CA ARG A 149 -27.13 6.06 -8.62
C ARG A 149 -27.46 4.57 -8.70
N ALA A 150 -26.64 3.74 -8.05
CA ALA A 150 -26.89 2.30 -7.93
C ALA A 150 -27.96 1.95 -6.89
N LYS A 151 -28.57 2.93 -6.21
CA LYS A 151 -29.55 2.75 -5.11
C LYS A 151 -28.98 1.94 -3.93
N LEU A 152 -27.67 2.01 -3.71
CA LEU A 152 -26.96 1.33 -2.61
C LEU A 152 -26.76 2.25 -1.38
N GLY A 153 -27.41 3.42 -1.35
CA GLY A 153 -27.21 4.42 -0.31
C GLY A 153 -26.00 5.32 -0.56
N ASP A 154 -25.34 5.72 0.52
CA ASP A 154 -24.14 6.56 0.52
C ASP A 154 -23.17 6.07 1.61
N PHE A 155 -21.94 6.57 1.61
CA PHE A 155 -20.97 6.27 2.66
C PHE A 155 -21.42 6.88 3.99
N PRO A 156 -21.60 6.09 5.07
CA PRO A 156 -22.17 6.57 6.33
C PRO A 156 -21.38 7.75 6.92
N LEU A 157 -20.06 7.67 6.88
CA LEU A 157 -19.16 8.63 7.52
C LEU A 157 -18.82 9.85 6.63
N LEU A 158 -19.28 9.89 5.38
CA LEU A 158 -18.85 10.92 4.42
C LEU A 158 -19.11 12.37 4.88
N LYS A 159 -20.20 12.58 5.62
CA LYS A 159 -20.57 13.90 6.15
C LYS A 159 -19.77 14.30 7.39
N GLU A 160 -19.16 13.33 8.05
CA GLU A 160 -18.42 13.49 9.30
C GLU A 160 -16.92 13.69 9.07
N LEU A 161 -16.44 13.38 7.85
CA LEU A 161 -15.02 13.53 7.48
C LEU A 161 -14.54 14.96 7.70
N LYS A 162 -13.42 15.10 8.40
CA LYS A 162 -12.72 16.36 8.67
C LYS A 162 -11.54 16.55 7.72
N TYR A 163 -10.88 15.47 7.29
CA TYR A 163 -9.76 15.48 6.35
C TYR A 163 -10.20 15.69 4.90
N THR A 164 -10.99 16.75 4.71
CA THR A 164 -11.58 17.13 3.43
C THR A 164 -10.67 18.11 2.67
N ARG A 165 -10.94 18.31 1.37
CA ARG A 165 -10.23 19.23 0.45
C ARG A 165 -8.84 18.80 0.01
N ASN A 166 -7.91 18.54 0.94
CA ASN A 166 -6.52 18.19 0.60
C ASN A 166 -6.07 16.87 1.25
N PRO A 167 -6.55 15.71 0.75
CA PRO A 167 -6.18 14.40 1.28
C PRO A 167 -4.66 14.16 1.32
N MET A 168 -3.93 14.67 0.32
CA MET A 168 -2.47 14.56 0.25
C MET A 168 -1.79 15.19 1.46
N LYS A 169 -2.19 16.41 1.85
CA LYS A 169 -1.62 17.09 3.02
C LYS A 169 -1.90 16.32 4.31
N HIS A 170 -3.10 15.76 4.47
CA HIS A 170 -3.45 14.99 5.67
C HIS A 170 -2.62 13.70 5.78
N ILE A 171 -2.43 12.99 4.66
CA ILE A 171 -1.55 11.82 4.60
C ILE A 171 -0.11 12.20 4.93
N GLU A 172 0.42 13.30 4.35
CA GLU A 172 1.76 13.79 4.67
C GLU A 172 1.90 14.12 6.16
N ASP A 173 0.93 14.83 6.74
CA ASP A 173 0.95 15.19 8.17
C ASP A 173 0.95 13.95 9.06
N ILE A 174 0.16 12.91 8.74
CA ILE A 174 0.13 11.65 9.49
C ILE A 174 1.48 10.92 9.39
N LEU A 175 1.99 10.70 8.18
CA LEU A 175 3.24 9.96 7.96
C LEU A 175 4.44 10.64 8.63
N ARG A 176 4.51 11.98 8.55
CA ARG A 176 5.67 12.73 9.07
C ARG A 176 5.59 13.05 10.56
N ARG A 177 4.40 13.28 11.12
CA ARG A 177 4.25 13.68 12.52
C ARG A 177 4.01 12.51 13.46
N LEU A 178 3.37 11.44 12.99
CA LEU A 178 2.95 10.35 13.87
C LEU A 178 3.87 9.12 13.79
N CYS A 179 4.72 9.02 12.75
CA CYS A 179 5.36 7.75 12.41
C CYS A 179 6.86 7.83 12.05
N ASP A 180 7.52 8.97 12.26
CA ASP A 180 8.95 9.18 11.98
C ASP A 180 9.41 8.83 10.55
N PHE A 181 8.53 9.04 9.57
CA PHE A 181 8.93 9.01 8.17
C PHE A 181 9.37 10.39 7.68
N GLN A 182 10.35 10.41 6.79
CA GLN A 182 10.76 11.60 6.04
C GLN A 182 10.40 11.47 4.56
N ARG A 183 10.08 12.59 3.93
CA ARG A 183 9.70 12.63 2.52
C ARG A 183 10.95 12.50 1.66
N VAL A 184 10.97 11.49 0.80
CA VAL A 184 12.01 11.30 -0.22
C VAL A 184 11.69 12.17 -1.43
N THR A 185 10.52 12.00 -2.03
CA THR A 185 10.11 12.76 -3.21
C THR A 185 8.59 12.73 -3.42
N VAL A 186 8.11 13.63 -4.29
CA VAL A 186 6.76 13.63 -4.85
C VAL A 186 6.89 13.67 -6.36
N THR A 187 6.25 12.74 -7.06
CA THR A 187 6.31 12.70 -8.53
C THR A 187 5.51 13.84 -9.15
N ALA A 188 5.77 14.10 -10.42
CA ALA A 188 4.82 14.86 -11.24
C ALA A 188 3.45 14.16 -11.27
N GLY A 189 2.40 14.95 -11.49
CA GLY A 189 1.05 14.42 -11.68
C GLY A 189 0.96 13.65 -13.00
N ASN A 190 0.31 12.48 -12.97
CA ASN A 190 -0.07 11.76 -14.18
C ASN A 190 -1.26 12.43 -14.89
N GLU A 191 -1.72 11.85 -15.99
CA GLU A 191 -2.86 12.36 -16.79
C GLU A 191 -4.16 12.50 -15.98
N TRP A 192 -4.30 11.74 -14.90
CA TRP A 192 -5.43 11.82 -13.97
C TRP A 192 -5.19 12.80 -12.81
N GLY A 193 -4.11 13.57 -12.86
CA GLY A 193 -3.69 14.53 -11.84
C GLY A 193 -3.34 13.88 -10.50
N ARG A 194 -2.89 12.62 -10.50
CA ARG A 194 -2.44 11.90 -9.30
C ARG A 194 -0.92 11.87 -9.25
N MET A 195 -0.39 12.00 -8.05
CA MET A 195 1.04 12.00 -7.77
C MET A 195 1.34 10.83 -6.84
N LEU A 196 2.56 10.30 -6.92
CA LEU A 196 3.10 9.39 -5.92
C LEU A 196 3.85 10.17 -4.86
N LEU A 197 3.56 9.89 -3.60
CA LEU A 197 4.29 10.37 -2.45
C LEU A 197 5.20 9.25 -1.95
N ILE A 198 6.50 9.50 -1.89
CA ILE A 198 7.48 8.50 -1.46
C ILE A 198 8.12 8.97 -0.15
N TYR A 199 8.08 8.11 0.84
CA TYR A 199 8.61 8.34 2.18
C TYR A 199 9.50 7.18 2.61
N GLU A 200 10.50 7.48 3.43
CA GLU A 200 11.35 6.47 4.06
C GLU A 200 11.38 6.68 5.58
N ARG A 201 11.56 5.59 6.31
CA ARG A 201 11.72 5.62 7.76
C ARG A 201 13.02 6.38 8.10
N LYS A 202 12.95 7.31 9.06
CA LYS A 202 14.17 7.90 9.62
C LYS A 202 14.95 6.82 10.36
N GLN A 203 16.23 6.69 10.06
CA GLN A 203 17.09 5.84 10.88
C GLN A 203 17.23 6.49 12.26
N GLU A 204 17.06 5.70 13.32
CA GLU A 204 17.41 6.12 14.67
C GLU A 204 18.92 6.44 14.68
N SER A 205 19.24 7.70 14.91
CA SER A 205 20.61 8.20 15.07
C SER A 205 21.21 7.81 16.41
#